data_AF-A0A3A5SEV6-F1
#
_entry.id   AF-A0A3A5SEV6-F1
#
_cell.length_a   1.000
_cell.length_b   1.000
_cell.length_c   1.000
_cell.angle_alpha   90.00
_cell.angle_beta   90.00
_cell.angle_gamma   90.00
#
_symmetry.space_group_name_H-M   'P 1'
#
loop_
_entity.id
_entity.type
_entity.pdbx_description
1 polymer ?
#
loop_
_entity_poly.entity_id
_entity_poly.type
_entity_poly.pdbx_seq_one_letter_code
_entity_poly.pdbx_strand_id
1 'polypeptide(L)'
;MQDVEKVTKLLKEETKESNVQALSGNLKVENKPAAAKLNPAIVIPVPLKRKRLNDELIAELNATYDRPAICRDEHGEYKEGAFLHGSNLVMTSIVEGRWHLTVKSDKPLSIYEVKAARYKFIPDDAYMTVILPKRSELEKFTSPHCMQMIEIQVTKNE
;
A
#
# COMPACT_ATOMS: atom_id res chain seq x y z
N MET A 1 -33.37 41.59 -27.71
CA MET A 1 -32.78 40.44 -28.44
C MET A 1 -31.49 40.91 -29.14
N GLN A 2 -30.51 41.37 -28.37
CA GLN A 2 -29.19 41.82 -28.87
C GLN A 2 -28.02 41.39 -27.96
N ASP A 3 -28.27 40.58 -26.92
CA ASP A 3 -27.25 40.28 -25.89
C ASP A 3 -26.75 38.83 -25.89
N VAL A 4 -27.17 37.98 -26.83
CA VAL A 4 -26.69 36.58 -26.92
C VAL A 4 -25.52 36.45 -27.90
N GLU A 5 -25.51 37.20 -29.00
CA GLU A 5 -24.42 37.13 -30.00
C GLU A 5 -23.10 37.75 -29.52
N LYS A 6 -23.14 38.65 -28.54
CA LYS A 6 -21.93 39.31 -28.01
C LYS A 6 -21.11 38.38 -27.09
N VAL A 7 -21.76 37.43 -26.42
CA VAL A 7 -21.10 36.47 -25.51
C VAL A 7 -20.45 35.32 -26.30
N THR A 8 -21.06 34.88 -27.40
CA THR A 8 -20.50 33.79 -28.22
C THR A 8 -19.27 34.21 -29.04
N LYS A 9 -19.12 35.52 -29.31
CA LYS A 9 -17.95 36.07 -30.02
C LYS A 9 -16.71 36.19 -29.12
N LEU A 10 -16.90 36.45 -27.82
CA LEU A 10 -15.81 36.51 -26.83
C LEU A 10 -15.23 35.12 -26.49
N LEU A 11 -16.01 34.04 -26.62
CA LEU A 11 -15.57 32.66 -26.38
C LEU A 11 -14.80 32.02 -27.55
N LYS A 12 -14.72 32.67 -28.72
CA LYS A 12 -14.00 32.15 -29.90
C LYS A 12 -12.70 32.87 -30.21
N GLU A 13 -12.39 33.98 -29.56
CA GLU A 13 -11.17 34.76 -29.81
C GLU A 13 -10.08 34.57 -28.74
N GLU A 14 -10.36 33.91 -27.61
CA GLU A 14 -9.31 33.54 -26.62
C GLU A 14 -8.63 32.19 -26.90
N THR A 15 -8.95 31.51 -28.00
CA THR A 15 -8.33 30.21 -28.35
C THR A 15 -7.24 30.30 -29.44
N LYS A 16 -6.68 31.49 -29.69
CA LYS A 16 -5.56 31.63 -30.61
C LYS A 16 -4.45 32.49 -30.00
N GLU A 17 -3.27 31.89 -29.98
CA GLU A 17 -1.96 32.46 -29.69
C GLU A 17 -1.56 32.53 -28.20
N SER A 18 -0.96 31.44 -27.71
CA SER A 18 0.48 31.45 -27.45
C SER A 18 1.01 30.07 -27.03
N ASN A 19 2.07 29.65 -27.73
CA ASN A 19 3.03 28.62 -27.32
C ASN A 19 2.55 27.18 -27.10
N VAL A 20 2.32 26.46 -28.21
CA VAL A 20 2.57 25.01 -28.28
C VAL A 20 3.53 24.71 -29.43
N GLN A 21 4.72 25.31 -29.39
CA GLN A 21 5.83 24.98 -30.30
C GLN A 21 7.18 25.27 -29.63
N ALA A 22 7.46 24.58 -28.52
CA ALA A 22 8.81 24.34 -28.03
C ALA A 22 8.75 23.16 -27.04
N LEU A 23 9.68 22.20 -27.17
CA LEU A 23 9.80 20.92 -26.45
C LEU A 23 9.32 19.66 -27.21
N SER A 24 9.47 19.63 -28.53
CA SER A 24 9.80 18.40 -29.26
C SER A 24 11.31 18.13 -29.18
N GLY A 25 11.85 17.99 -27.97
CA GLY A 25 13.26 17.74 -27.72
C GLY A 25 13.42 16.58 -26.75
N ASN A 26 13.73 15.40 -27.29
CA ASN A 26 14.28 14.24 -26.60
C ASN A 26 13.44 13.66 -25.46
N LEU A 27 12.32 13.00 -25.81
CA LEU A 27 11.91 11.82 -25.06
C LEU A 27 13.01 10.77 -25.27
N LYS A 28 14.01 10.76 -24.38
CA LYS A 28 14.75 9.54 -24.11
C LYS A 28 13.70 8.48 -23.85
N VAL A 29 13.67 7.47 -24.73
CA VAL A 29 13.03 6.20 -24.43
C VAL A 29 13.82 5.65 -23.25
N GLU A 30 13.45 6.06 -22.04
CA GLU A 30 13.81 5.29 -20.87
C GLU A 30 13.22 3.92 -21.10
N ASN A 31 14.10 2.93 -21.17
CA ASN A 31 13.74 1.53 -21.22
C ASN A 31 12.62 1.31 -20.20
N LYS A 32 11.40 1.09 -20.68
CA LYS A 32 10.30 0.62 -19.84
C LYS A 32 10.85 -0.58 -19.10
N PRO A 33 10.99 -0.54 -17.75
CA PRO A 33 11.50 -1.69 -17.04
C PRO A 33 10.63 -2.88 -17.42
N ALA A 34 11.26 -4.00 -17.78
CA ALA A 34 10.55 -5.22 -18.10
C ALA A 34 9.56 -5.48 -16.96
N ALA A 35 8.28 -5.67 -17.30
CA ALA A 35 7.22 -5.87 -16.31
C ALA A 35 7.70 -6.88 -15.25
N ALA A 36 7.76 -6.44 -13.99
CA ALA A 36 8.28 -7.25 -12.91
C ALA A 36 7.49 -8.56 -12.85
N LYS A 37 8.17 -9.70 -13.01
CA LYS A 37 7.52 -11.01 -12.92
C LYS A 37 7.49 -11.43 -11.47
N LEU A 38 6.30 -11.79 -10.97
CA LEU A 38 6.15 -12.32 -9.62
C LEU A 38 6.88 -13.67 -9.52
N ASN A 39 7.62 -13.87 -8.43
CA ASN A 39 8.27 -15.12 -8.12
C ASN A 39 7.22 -16.25 -8.09
N PRO A 40 7.41 -17.35 -8.86
CA PRO A 40 6.43 -18.43 -8.95
C PRO A 40 6.13 -19.13 -7.63
N ALA A 41 7.00 -19.02 -6.62
CA ALA A 41 6.76 -19.55 -5.28
C ALA A 41 5.72 -18.72 -4.50
N ILE A 42 5.47 -17.47 -4.88
CA ILE A 42 4.49 -16.61 -4.22
C ILE A 42 3.10 -16.91 -4.77
N VAL A 43 2.29 -17.60 -3.96
CA VAL A 43 0.91 -17.93 -4.33
C VAL A 43 0.01 -16.72 -4.16
N ILE A 44 -0.53 -16.21 -5.27
CA ILE A 44 -1.58 -15.18 -5.24
C ILE A 44 -2.90 -15.84 -4.80
N PRO A 45 -3.53 -15.39 -3.71
CA PRO A 45 -4.84 -15.86 -3.30
C PRO A 45 -5.91 -15.66 -4.39
N VAL A 46 -6.86 -16.59 -4.50
CA VAL A 46 -7.91 -16.59 -5.54
C VAL A 46 -8.63 -15.24 -5.68
N PRO A 47 -9.02 -14.54 -4.59
CA PRO A 47 -9.68 -13.23 -4.71
C PRO A 47 -8.82 -12.17 -5.42
N LEU A 48 -7.50 -12.27 -5.30
CA LEU A 48 -6.54 -11.30 -5.85
C LEU A 48 -6.08 -11.63 -7.27
N LYS A 49 -6.24 -12.89 -7.74
CA LYS A 49 -5.83 -13.32 -9.09
C LYS A 49 -6.50 -12.55 -10.23
N ARG A 50 -7.70 -12.01 -9.99
CA ARG A 50 -8.45 -11.24 -11.00
C ARG A 50 -7.92 -9.81 -11.16
N LYS A 51 -7.07 -9.36 -10.26
CA LYS A 51 -6.51 -8.00 -10.25
C LYS A 51 -5.08 -8.03 -10.72
N ARG A 52 -4.72 -7.05 -11.55
CA ARG A 52 -3.33 -6.80 -11.89
C ARG A 52 -2.66 -6.13 -10.70
N LEU A 53 -1.63 -6.77 -10.14
CA LEU A 53 -0.78 -6.16 -9.14
C LEU A 53 0.13 -5.11 -9.80
N ASN A 54 0.38 -4.01 -9.07
CA ASN A 54 1.38 -3.00 -9.43
C ASN A 54 2.78 -3.64 -9.52
N ASP A 55 3.58 -3.25 -10.50
CA ASP A 55 4.96 -3.70 -10.68
C ASP A 55 5.84 -3.41 -9.44
N GLU A 56 5.65 -2.30 -8.74
CA GLU A 56 6.34 -1.97 -7.48
C GLU A 56 5.97 -2.95 -6.36
N LEU A 57 4.69 -3.31 -6.26
CA LEU A 57 4.23 -4.30 -5.30
C LEU A 57 4.81 -5.68 -5.61
N ILE A 58 4.89 -6.05 -6.89
CA ILE A 58 5.53 -7.30 -7.30
C ILE A 58 7.01 -7.31 -6.91
N ALA A 59 7.72 -6.21 -7.13
CA ALA A 59 9.11 -6.08 -6.73
C ALA A 59 9.28 -6.25 -5.21
N GLU A 60 8.42 -5.61 -4.41
CA GLU A 60 8.46 -5.72 -2.94
C GLU A 60 8.12 -7.14 -2.46
N LEU A 61 7.12 -7.81 -3.08
CA LEU A 61 6.77 -9.20 -2.76
C LEU A 61 7.95 -10.15 -3.04
N ASN A 62 8.63 -9.96 -4.17
CA ASN A 62 9.82 -10.74 -4.52
C ASN A 62 10.97 -10.49 -3.53
N ALA A 63 11.26 -9.21 -3.24
CA ALA A 63 12.30 -8.83 -2.28
C ALA A 63 12.00 -9.40 -0.87
N THR A 64 10.73 -9.41 -0.47
CA THR A 64 10.29 -9.99 0.80
C THR A 64 10.49 -11.50 0.82
N TYR A 65 10.21 -12.20 -0.28
CA TYR A 65 10.42 -13.65 -0.37
C TYR A 65 11.88 -14.02 -0.12
N ASP A 66 12.82 -13.31 -0.76
CA ASP A 66 14.26 -13.58 -0.66
C ASP A 66 14.89 -13.14 0.68
N ARG A 67 14.20 -12.27 1.44
CA ARG A 67 14.69 -11.77 2.73
C ARG A 67 14.70 -12.89 3.79
N PRO A 68 15.79 -13.04 4.58
CA PRO A 68 15.83 -14.00 5.68
C PRO A 68 14.91 -13.57 6.84
N ALA A 69 14.54 -14.53 7.69
CA ALA A 69 13.83 -14.27 8.93
C ALA A 69 14.70 -13.45 9.90
N ILE A 70 14.07 -12.50 10.60
CA ILE A 70 14.69 -11.69 11.66
C ILE A 70 14.65 -12.45 12.99
N CYS A 71 13.52 -13.09 13.29
CA CYS A 71 13.34 -13.91 14.48
C CYS A 71 12.38 -15.08 14.21
N ARG A 72 12.33 -16.00 15.18
CA ARG A 72 11.53 -17.23 15.12
C ARG A 72 11.01 -17.57 16.52
N ASP A 73 9.79 -18.08 16.57
CA ASP A 73 9.20 -18.70 17.76
C ASP A 73 8.57 -20.07 17.39
N GLU A 74 7.72 -20.60 18.27
CA GLU A 74 7.03 -21.89 18.07
C GLU A 74 5.96 -21.83 16.97
N HIS A 75 5.48 -20.64 16.61
CA HIS A 75 4.42 -20.41 15.64
C HIS A 75 4.95 -20.06 14.24
N GLY A 76 6.17 -19.52 14.12
CA GLY A 76 6.75 -19.28 12.80
C GLY A 76 8.02 -18.46 12.77
N GLU A 77 8.36 -18.01 11.55
CA GLU A 77 9.47 -17.13 11.25
C GLU A 77 8.96 -15.77 10.79
N TYR A 78 9.57 -14.70 11.30
CA TYR A 78 9.08 -13.33 11.12
C TYR A 78 10.14 -12.46 10.46
N LYS A 79 9.71 -11.62 9.52
CA LYS A 79 10.55 -10.68 8.78
C LYS A 79 9.74 -9.51 8.30
N GLU A 80 10.41 -8.37 8.12
CA GLU A 80 9.82 -7.20 7.47
C GLU A 80 9.53 -7.48 5.99
N GLY A 81 8.53 -6.78 5.45
CA GLY A 81 8.19 -6.81 4.03
C GLY A 81 6.70 -6.88 3.75
N ALA A 82 6.36 -7.18 2.51
CA ALA A 82 4.99 -7.31 2.01
C ALA A 82 4.58 -8.78 1.80
N PHE A 83 3.34 -9.09 2.14
CA PHE A 83 2.75 -10.43 2.08
C PHE A 83 1.32 -10.37 1.54
N LEU A 84 0.90 -11.46 0.91
CA LEU A 84 -0.50 -11.67 0.54
C LEU A 84 -1.14 -12.64 1.54
N HIS A 85 -2.28 -12.25 2.12
CA HIS A 85 -3.01 -13.10 3.07
C HIS A 85 -4.52 -12.97 2.90
N GLY A 86 -5.19 -14.07 2.55
CA GLY A 86 -6.61 -14.03 2.21
C GLY A 86 -6.86 -13.10 1.01
N SER A 87 -7.66 -12.06 1.19
CA SER A 87 -7.86 -10.99 0.19
C SER A 87 -7.06 -9.72 0.47
N ASN A 88 -6.09 -9.78 1.38
CA ASN A 88 -5.50 -8.59 1.99
C ASN A 88 -3.99 -8.51 1.69
N LEU A 89 -3.51 -7.29 1.51
CA LEU A 89 -2.09 -6.96 1.50
C LEU A 89 -1.66 -6.71 2.95
N VAL A 90 -0.69 -7.47 3.43
CA VAL A 90 -0.12 -7.31 4.77
C VAL A 90 1.31 -6.80 4.63
N MET A 91 1.65 -5.76 5.36
CA MET A 91 3.01 -5.22 5.40
C MET A 91 3.49 -5.20 6.85
N THR A 92 4.72 -5.63 7.06
CA THR A 92 5.39 -5.55 8.36
C THR A 92 6.67 -4.75 8.24
N SER A 93 6.97 -3.97 9.26
CA SER A 93 8.18 -3.16 9.35
C SER A 93 8.59 -3.02 10.82
N ILE A 94 9.84 -2.70 11.07
CA ILE A 94 10.36 -2.38 12.40
C ILE A 94 10.67 -0.88 12.42
N VAL A 95 9.94 -0.13 13.25
CA VAL A 95 10.11 1.32 13.41
C VAL A 95 10.55 1.58 14.84
N GLU A 96 11.72 2.19 15.02
CA GLU A 96 12.30 2.45 16.36
C GLU A 96 12.39 1.18 17.22
N GLY A 97 12.74 0.05 16.61
CA GLY A 97 12.87 -1.24 17.29
C GLY A 97 11.54 -1.91 17.66
N ARG A 98 10.40 -1.40 17.19
CA ARG A 98 9.06 -1.94 17.43
C ARG A 98 8.44 -2.47 16.15
N TRP A 99 7.76 -3.60 16.25
CA TRP A 99 6.97 -4.12 15.14
C TRP A 99 5.83 -3.18 14.79
N HIS A 100 5.64 -2.99 13.48
CA HIS A 100 4.53 -2.28 12.89
C HIS A 100 3.88 -3.17 11.84
N LEU A 101 2.56 -3.27 11.90
CA LEU A 101 1.74 -4.09 11.03
C LEU A 101 0.75 -3.20 10.30
N THR A 102 0.69 -3.29 8.99
CA THR A 102 -0.35 -2.64 8.17
C THR A 102 -1.11 -3.67 7.37
N VAL A 103 -2.43 -3.64 7.43
CA VAL A 103 -3.32 -4.50 6.65
C VAL A 103 -4.14 -3.61 5.73
N LYS A 104 -4.08 -3.88 4.42
CA LYS A 104 -4.86 -3.18 3.40
C LYS A 104 -5.75 -4.15 2.63
N SER A 105 -6.95 -3.71 2.29
CA SER A 105 -7.89 -4.49 1.49
C SER A 105 -8.78 -3.59 0.66
N ASP A 106 -9.22 -4.08 -0.50
CA ASP A 106 -10.22 -3.38 -1.31
C ASP A 106 -11.61 -3.41 -0.69
N LYS A 107 -11.86 -4.34 0.23
CA LYS A 107 -13.10 -4.42 0.99
C LYS A 107 -12.89 -3.84 2.39
N PRO A 108 -13.96 -3.39 3.06
CA PRO A 108 -13.86 -3.01 4.46
C PRO A 108 -13.27 -4.17 5.28
N LEU A 109 -12.21 -3.87 6.04
CA LEU A 109 -11.51 -4.81 6.90
C LEU A 109 -12.33 -5.11 8.15
N SER A 110 -12.49 -6.40 8.44
CA SER A 110 -12.96 -6.85 9.74
C SER A 110 -11.81 -6.94 10.74
N ILE A 111 -12.12 -6.81 12.03
CA ILE A 111 -11.14 -7.03 13.10
C ILE A 111 -10.55 -8.45 13.07
N TYR A 112 -11.30 -9.44 12.59
CA TYR A 112 -10.83 -10.82 12.49
C TYR A 112 -9.72 -10.99 11.46
N GLU A 113 -9.79 -10.27 10.33
CA GLU A 113 -8.73 -10.28 9.32
C GLU A 113 -7.45 -9.62 9.83
N VAL A 114 -7.60 -8.52 10.59
CA VAL A 114 -6.47 -7.83 11.21
C VAL A 114 -5.80 -8.74 12.26
N LYS A 115 -6.60 -9.42 13.11
CA LYS A 115 -6.10 -10.40 14.08
C LYS A 115 -5.38 -11.56 13.38
N ALA A 116 -5.94 -12.09 12.31
CA ALA A 116 -5.32 -13.18 11.55
C ALA A 116 -3.98 -12.76 10.94
N ALA A 117 -3.85 -11.50 10.50
CA ALA A 117 -2.56 -10.97 10.07
C ALA A 117 -1.55 -10.85 11.23
N ARG A 118 -1.97 -10.32 12.40
CA ARG A 118 -1.09 -10.26 13.59
C ARG A 118 -0.55 -11.64 13.93
N TYR A 119 -1.42 -12.63 14.13
CA TYR A 119 -1.01 -13.95 14.61
C TYR A 119 -0.15 -14.74 13.60
N LYS A 120 -0.07 -14.29 12.36
CA LYS A 120 0.72 -14.94 11.32
C LYS A 120 2.05 -14.24 11.05
N PHE A 121 2.09 -12.91 11.12
CA PHE A 121 3.22 -12.12 10.61
C PHE A 121 3.96 -11.33 11.69
N ILE A 122 3.51 -11.38 12.94
CA ILE A 122 4.14 -10.73 14.08
C ILE A 122 4.49 -11.78 15.15
N PRO A 123 5.68 -11.71 15.78
CA PRO A 123 6.07 -12.62 16.86
C PRO A 123 5.05 -12.72 17.99
N ASP A 124 4.99 -13.87 18.65
CA ASP A 124 3.96 -14.12 19.64
C ASP A 124 4.09 -13.26 20.90
N ASP A 125 5.32 -12.97 21.31
CA ASP A 125 5.65 -12.14 22.48
C ASP A 125 5.35 -10.64 22.28
N ALA A 126 5.16 -10.19 21.04
CA ALA A 126 4.85 -8.81 20.71
C ALA A 126 3.38 -8.46 20.98
N TYR A 127 3.15 -7.60 21.98
CA TYR A 127 1.83 -7.04 22.24
C TYR A 127 1.54 -5.93 21.24
N MET A 128 0.46 -6.06 20.47
CA MET A 128 0.11 -5.11 19.42
C MET A 128 -1.18 -4.36 19.77
N THR A 129 -1.20 -3.05 19.52
CA THR A 129 -2.43 -2.24 19.63
C THR A 129 -2.77 -1.58 18.29
N VAL A 130 -4.05 -1.32 18.05
CA VAL A 130 -4.50 -0.58 16.86
C VAL A 130 -4.16 0.89 17.01
N ILE A 131 -3.60 1.48 15.96
CA ILE A 131 -3.27 2.91 15.92
C ILE A 131 -4.54 3.70 15.63
N LEU A 132 -4.97 4.53 16.58
CA LEU A 132 -6.01 5.53 16.35
C LEU A 132 -5.34 6.91 16.30
N PRO A 133 -5.12 7.46 15.09
CA PRO A 133 -4.40 8.73 14.93
C PRO A 133 -5.27 9.92 15.39
N LYS A 134 -4.67 11.11 15.36
CA LYS A 134 -5.42 12.36 15.50
C LYS A 134 -6.52 12.45 14.44
N ARG A 135 -7.66 13.07 14.76
CA ARG A 135 -8.80 13.19 13.83
C ARG A 135 -8.42 13.81 12.48
N SER A 136 -7.50 14.78 12.47
CA SER A 136 -6.99 15.43 11.25
C SER A 136 -6.15 14.51 10.35
N GLU A 137 -5.75 13.35 10.87
CA GLU A 137 -4.85 12.40 10.21
C GLU A 137 -5.49 11.02 10.03
N LEU A 138 -6.78 10.88 10.35
CA LEU A 138 -7.49 9.60 10.35
C LEU A 138 -7.24 8.82 9.06
N GLU A 139 -7.57 9.43 7.92
CA GLU A 139 -7.46 8.80 6.60
C GLU A 139 -6.03 8.39 6.20
N LYS A 140 -5.00 8.93 6.87
CA LYS A 140 -3.59 8.58 6.60
C LYS A 140 -3.19 7.25 7.24
N PHE A 141 -3.75 6.92 8.41
CA PHE A 141 -3.34 5.75 9.20
C PHE A 141 -4.43 4.68 9.24
N THR A 142 -5.69 5.09 9.37
CA THR A 142 -6.82 4.19 9.47
C THR A 142 -7.99 4.60 8.58
N SER A 143 -8.45 3.66 7.77
CA SER A 143 -9.65 3.77 6.97
C SER A 143 -10.39 2.43 7.01
N PRO A 144 -11.63 2.35 6.52
CA PRO A 144 -12.30 1.05 6.37
C PRO A 144 -11.45 0.02 5.61
N HIS A 145 -10.53 0.48 4.75
CA HIS A 145 -9.71 -0.32 3.85
C HIS A 145 -8.25 -0.48 4.32
N CYS A 146 -7.85 0.18 5.41
CA CYS A 146 -6.49 0.16 5.92
C CYS A 146 -6.49 0.23 7.45
N MET A 147 -5.90 -0.77 8.09
CA MET A 147 -5.72 -0.80 9.54
C MET A 147 -4.24 -0.95 9.88
N GLN A 148 -3.79 -0.24 10.90
CA GLN A 148 -2.41 -0.28 11.37
C GLN A 148 -2.34 -0.68 12.84
N MET A 149 -1.32 -1.45 13.20
CA MET A 149 -1.01 -1.82 14.57
C MET A 149 0.46 -1.56 14.87
N ILE A 150 0.76 -1.20 16.11
CA ILE A 150 2.12 -1.02 16.60
C ILE A 150 2.35 -1.82 17.87
N GLU A 151 3.57 -2.30 18.03
CA GLU A 151 4.01 -2.98 19.23
C GLU A 151 4.10 -2.01 20.42
N ILE A 152 3.53 -2.45 21.53
CA ILE A 152 3.56 -1.76 22.81
C ILE A 152 4.26 -2.63 23.84
N GLN A 153 4.88 -1.97 24.81
CA GLN A 153 5.34 -2.65 26.01
C GLN A 153 4.17 -2.72 26.99
N VAL A 154 3.93 -3.91 27.53
CA VAL A 154 2.91 -4.11 28.56
C VAL A 154 3.64 -4.49 29.84
N THR A 155 3.44 -3.72 30.91
CA THR A 155 3.92 -4.10 32.23
C THR A 155 3.10 -5.30 32.70
N LYS A 156 3.75 -6.47 32.80
CA LYS A 156 3.19 -7.60 33.54
C LYS A 156 3.29 -7.25 35.02
N ASN A 157 2.18 -6.85 35.62
CA ASN A 157 2.08 -6.94 37.07
C ASN A 157 1.85 -8.44 37.35
N GLU A 158 2.91 -9.11 37.79
CA GLU A 158 2.86 -10.49 38.31
C GLU A 158 2.00 -10.58 39.58
#